data_AF-A0A940ZEW5-F1
#
_entry.id   AF-A0A940ZEW5-F1
#
_cell.length_a   1.000
_cell.length_b   1.000
_cell.length_c   1.000
_cell.angle_alpha   90.00
_cell.angle_beta   90.00
_cell.angle_gamma   90.00
#
_symmetry.space_group_name_H-M   'P 1'
#
loop_
_entity.id
_entity.type
_entity.pdbx_description
1 polymer ?
#
loop_
_entity_poly.entity_id
_entity_poly.type
_entity_poly.pdbx_seq_one_letter_code
_entity_poly.pdbx_strand_id
1 'polypeptide(L)'
;MNKKLAVISGTFVLILSFAALSKAQTVNTLALSPKQQSIVTISAFTANGDLEKLKTSLNEGLDAGLTVNEIKEILVQMYAYCGFPRSLNGISTFMAVMDERQKKGLKDEMGKEASPLPASMNKDEYGAKVRAKLSGRDVIPPPSGYQLFAPI
;
A
#
# COMPACT_ATOMS: atom_id res chain seq x y z
N MET A 1 11.83 -67.77 5.85
CA MET A 1 11.69 -66.38 5.36
C MET A 1 11.70 -65.45 6.58
N ASN A 2 12.75 -64.62 6.70
CA ASN A 2 13.24 -64.11 7.98
C ASN A 2 12.39 -62.94 8.50
N LYS A 3 11.78 -63.09 9.69
CA LYS A 3 10.98 -62.04 10.36
C LYS A 3 11.70 -60.68 10.43
N LYS A 4 13.03 -60.67 10.52
CA LYS A 4 13.85 -59.44 10.48
C LYS A 4 13.75 -58.69 9.15
N LEU A 5 13.69 -59.40 8.02
CA LEU A 5 13.58 -58.81 6.69
C LEU A 5 12.18 -58.21 6.45
N ALA A 6 11.13 -58.85 7.00
CA ALA A 6 9.76 -58.33 6.96
C ALA A 6 9.60 -57.06 7.80
N VAL A 7 10.24 -57.00 8.98
CA VAL A 7 10.23 -55.81 9.83
C VAL A 7 10.96 -54.64 9.14
N ILE A 8 12.15 -54.87 8.58
CA ILE A 8 12.92 -53.81 7.89
C ILE A 8 12.15 -53.26 6.68
N SER A 9 11.53 -54.14 5.88
CA SER A 9 10.71 -53.72 4.74
C SER A 9 9.46 -52.94 5.19
N GLY A 10 8.79 -53.39 6.27
CA GLY A 10 7.65 -52.69 6.85
C GLY A 10 7.99 -51.29 7.38
N THR A 11 9.11 -51.14 8.07
CA THR A 11 9.56 -49.83 8.59
C THR A 11 9.93 -48.89 7.45
N PHE A 12 10.54 -49.39 6.38
CA PHE A 12 10.91 -48.59 5.20
C PHE A 12 9.66 -48.07 4.45
N VAL A 13 8.63 -48.91 4.29
CA VAL A 13 7.35 -48.51 3.67
C VAL A 13 6.62 -47.46 4.53
N LEU A 14 6.67 -47.57 5.85
CA LEU A 14 6.07 -46.60 6.78
C LEU A 14 6.74 -45.21 6.71
N ILE A 15 8.07 -45.17 6.59
CA ILE A 15 8.84 -43.92 6.45
C ILE A 15 8.56 -43.25 5.09
N LEU A 16 8.48 -44.03 4.01
CA LEU A 16 8.11 -43.53 2.68
C LEU A 16 6.67 -42.99 2.62
N SER A 17 5.76 -43.61 3.36
CA SER A 17 4.35 -43.17 3.44
C SER A 17 4.19 -41.86 4.21
N PHE A 18 5.01 -41.61 5.23
CA PHE A 18 5.04 -40.33 5.96
C PHE A 18 5.68 -39.19 5.15
N ALA A 19 6.70 -39.49 4.33
CA ALA A 19 7.33 -38.49 3.46
C ALA A 19 6.40 -38.00 2.34
N ALA A 20 5.43 -38.81 1.91
CA ALA A 20 4.49 -38.47 0.84
C ALA A 20 3.31 -37.58 1.29
N LEU A 21 3.09 -37.39 2.59
CA LEU A 21 1.94 -36.64 3.12
C LEU A 21 2.24 -35.17 3.48
N SER A 22 3.47 -34.67 3.25
CA SER A 22 3.78 -33.24 3.33
C SER A 22 3.63 -32.57 1.97
N LYS A 23 2.40 -32.53 1.43
CA LYS A 23 2.03 -31.43 0.54
C LYS A 23 1.60 -30.28 1.43
N ALA A 24 2.54 -29.43 1.83
CA ALA A 24 2.21 -28.11 2.32
C ALA A 24 1.35 -27.44 1.23
N GLN A 25 0.06 -27.23 1.49
CA GLN A 25 -0.72 -26.33 0.66
C GLN A 25 -0.01 -24.99 0.72
N THR A 26 0.52 -24.54 -0.41
CA THR A 26 0.87 -23.15 -0.61
C THR A 26 -0.41 -22.37 -0.37
N VAL A 27 -0.54 -21.81 0.82
CA VAL A 27 -1.55 -20.80 1.09
C VAL A 27 -1.27 -19.73 0.05
N ASN A 28 -2.21 -19.52 -0.87
CA ASN A 28 -2.13 -18.43 -1.83
C ASN A 28 -2.40 -17.15 -1.03
N THR A 29 -1.41 -16.74 -0.24
CA THR A 29 -1.41 -15.42 0.35
C THR A 29 -1.34 -14.48 -0.84
N LEU A 30 -2.38 -13.66 -1.01
CA LEU A 30 -2.40 -12.56 -1.96
C LEU A 30 -1.27 -11.60 -1.54
N ALA A 31 -0.04 -11.90 -1.95
CA ALA A 31 1.13 -11.14 -1.57
C ALA A 31 1.05 -9.77 -2.25
N LEU A 32 1.26 -8.71 -1.46
CA LEU A 32 1.32 -7.36 -2.00
C LEU A 32 2.48 -7.27 -2.99
N SER A 33 2.26 -6.60 -4.11
CA SER A 33 3.33 -6.24 -5.05
C SER A 33 4.37 -5.33 -4.38
N PRO A 34 5.61 -5.25 -4.90
CA PRO A 34 6.64 -4.35 -4.35
C PRO A 34 6.18 -2.89 -4.22
N LYS A 35 5.43 -2.38 -5.21
CA LYS A 35 4.80 -1.06 -5.15
C LYS A 35 3.84 -0.95 -3.96
N GLN A 36 2.95 -1.93 -3.80
CA GLN A 36 1.97 -1.93 -2.70
C GLN A 36 2.64 -2.04 -1.33
N GLN A 37 3.71 -2.83 -1.19
CA GLN A 37 4.49 -2.89 0.05
C GLN A 37 5.14 -1.53 0.38
N SER A 38 5.66 -0.84 -0.64
CA SER A 38 6.28 0.48 -0.47
C SER A 38 5.26 1.56 -0.06
N ILE A 39 4.02 1.47 -0.55
CA ILE A 39 2.93 2.35 -0.10
C ILE A 39 2.73 2.21 1.42
N VAL A 40 2.77 0.97 1.93
CA VAL A 40 2.59 0.68 3.37
C VAL A 40 3.71 1.32 4.19
N THR A 41 4.97 1.14 3.82
CA THR A 41 6.11 1.66 4.59
C THR A 41 6.20 3.18 4.54
N ILE A 42 6.01 3.80 3.38
CA ILE A 42 5.95 5.26 3.23
C ILE A 42 4.84 5.85 4.11
N SER A 43 3.64 5.27 4.06
CA SER A 43 2.50 5.73 4.86
C SER A 43 2.79 5.58 6.37
N ALA A 44 3.29 4.41 6.79
CA ALA A 44 3.57 4.12 8.20
C ALA A 44 4.63 5.06 8.80
N PHE A 45 5.74 5.29 8.09
CA PHE A 45 6.79 6.18 8.60
C PHE A 45 6.41 7.65 8.52
N THR A 46 5.56 8.04 7.55
CA THR A 46 4.95 9.38 7.55
C THR A 46 4.04 9.58 8.78
N ALA A 47 3.17 8.61 9.07
CA ALA A 47 2.25 8.66 10.20
C ALA A 47 2.99 8.74 11.55
N ASN A 48 4.01 7.89 11.73
CA ASN A 48 4.83 7.87 12.94
C ASN A 48 5.78 9.08 13.03
N GLY A 49 6.13 9.67 11.89
CA GLY A 49 7.09 10.77 11.77
C GLY A 49 8.55 10.34 11.91
N ASP A 50 8.87 9.10 11.57
CA ASP A 50 10.24 8.57 11.52
C ASP A 50 10.86 8.95 10.17
N LEU A 51 11.43 10.14 10.09
CA LEU A 51 11.89 10.73 8.83
C LEU A 51 13.07 9.99 8.20
N GLU A 52 13.94 9.39 9.02
CA GLU A 52 15.07 8.61 8.53
C GLU A 52 14.60 7.34 7.83
N LYS A 53 13.66 6.60 8.44
CA LYS A 53 13.08 5.43 7.77
C LYS A 53 12.19 5.82 6.59
N LEU A 54 11.48 6.94 6.68
CA LEU A 54 10.71 7.48 5.56
C LEU A 54 11.62 7.74 4.35
N LYS A 55 12.78 8.39 4.55
CA LYS A 55 13.75 8.66 3.48
C LYS A 55 14.18 7.37 2.76
N THR A 56 14.46 6.32 3.52
CA THR A 56 14.79 4.99 2.97
C THR A 56 13.62 4.43 2.16
N SER A 57 12.42 4.40 2.74
CA SER A 57 11.22 3.87 2.08
C SER A 57 10.80 4.65 0.83
N LEU A 58 11.09 5.95 0.76
CA LEU A 58 10.85 6.76 -0.44
C LEU A 58 11.77 6.36 -1.60
N ASN A 59 13.05 6.07 -1.31
CA ASN A 59 13.97 5.55 -2.33
C ASN A 59 13.55 4.15 -2.79
N GLU A 60 13.25 3.26 -1.83
CA GLU A 60 12.78 1.91 -2.13
C GLU A 60 11.48 1.93 -2.94
N GLY A 61 10.58 2.87 -2.66
CA GLY A 61 9.33 3.03 -3.40
C GLY A 61 9.55 3.41 -4.86
N LEU A 62 10.44 4.37 -5.12
CA LEU A 62 10.83 4.76 -6.48
C LEU A 62 11.52 3.59 -7.21
N ASP A 63 12.42 2.89 -6.54
CA ASP A 63 13.13 1.74 -7.11
C ASP A 63 12.18 0.54 -7.37
N ALA A 64 11.12 0.42 -6.59
CA ALA A 64 10.03 -0.54 -6.79
C ALA A 64 9.02 -0.12 -7.88
N GLY A 65 9.21 1.05 -8.50
CA GLY A 65 8.38 1.54 -9.60
C GLY A 65 7.15 2.35 -9.18
N LEU A 66 7.09 2.87 -7.95
CA LEU A 66 6.19 3.99 -7.67
C LEU A 66 6.65 5.22 -8.44
N THR A 67 5.69 5.91 -9.03
CA THR A 67 5.92 7.18 -9.71
C THR A 67 5.97 8.32 -8.70
N VAL A 68 6.59 9.43 -9.09
CA VAL A 68 6.68 10.63 -8.26
C VAL A 68 5.28 11.11 -7.83
N ASN A 69 4.32 11.13 -8.75
CA ASN A 69 2.97 11.57 -8.45
C ASN A 69 2.20 10.57 -7.57
N GLU A 70 2.43 9.26 -7.69
CA GLU A 70 1.85 8.29 -6.73
C GLU A 70 2.36 8.57 -5.30
N ILE A 71 3.65 8.86 -5.12
CA ILE A 71 4.22 9.18 -3.80
C ILE A 71 3.69 10.53 -3.28
N LYS A 72 3.60 11.55 -4.14
CA LYS A 72 2.96 12.83 -3.76
C LYS A 72 1.56 12.62 -3.22
N GLU A 73 0.74 11.81 -3.90
CA GLU A 73 -0.63 11.52 -3.49
C GLU A 73 -0.70 10.77 -2.16
N ILE A 74 0.22 9.83 -1.89
CA ILE A 74 0.32 9.19 -0.56
C ILE A 74 0.51 10.26 0.51
N LEU A 75 1.52 11.12 0.35
CA LEU A 75 1.89 12.13 1.34
C LEU A 75 0.82 13.21 1.53
N VAL A 76 0.15 13.63 0.44
CA VAL A 76 -0.99 14.55 0.49
C VAL A 76 -2.18 13.90 1.19
N GLN A 77 -2.49 12.64 0.91
CA GLN A 77 -3.56 11.90 1.58
C GLN A 77 -3.31 11.80 3.09
N MET A 78 -2.04 11.65 3.52
CA MET A 78 -1.68 11.60 4.94
C MET A 78 -2.10 12.86 5.71
N TYR A 79 -2.31 14.01 5.05
CA TYR A 79 -2.81 15.22 5.72
C TYR A 79 -4.12 14.95 6.47
N ALA A 80 -5.08 14.29 5.81
CA ALA A 80 -6.39 14.03 6.37
C ALA A 80 -6.36 13.01 7.53
N TYR A 81 -5.35 12.14 7.57
CA TYR A 81 -5.26 11.03 8.53
C TYR A 81 -4.26 11.26 9.67
N CYS A 82 -3.22 12.06 9.45
CA CYS A 82 -2.13 12.28 10.40
C CYS A 82 -1.84 13.77 10.66
N GLY A 83 -2.61 14.68 10.05
CA GLY A 83 -2.51 16.12 10.23
C GLY A 83 -1.41 16.77 9.37
N PHE A 84 -1.50 18.10 9.26
CA PHE A 84 -0.57 18.91 8.49
C PHE A 84 0.90 18.67 8.84
N PRO A 85 1.33 18.64 10.12
CA PRO A 85 2.75 18.57 10.43
C PRO A 85 3.42 17.30 9.91
N ARG A 86 2.75 16.15 10.03
CA ARG A 86 3.30 14.86 9.55
C ARG A 86 3.37 14.81 8.03
N SER A 87 2.30 15.22 7.34
CA SER A 87 2.25 15.26 5.88
C SER A 87 3.30 16.22 5.29
N LEU A 88 3.39 17.46 5.79
CA LEU A 88 4.32 18.47 5.29
C LEU A 88 5.79 18.08 5.52
N ASN A 89 6.11 17.46 6.66
CA ASN A 89 7.44 16.93 6.90
C ASN A 89 7.76 15.80 5.92
N GLY A 90 6.81 14.89 5.67
CA GLY A 90 7.00 13.82 4.67
C GLY A 90 7.21 14.36 3.25
N ILE A 91 6.44 15.38 2.85
CA ILE A 91 6.63 16.07 1.56
C ILE A 91 8.03 16.69 1.49
N SER A 92 8.49 17.35 2.55
CA SER A 92 9.82 17.94 2.61
C SER A 92 10.93 16.90 2.51
N THR A 93 10.78 15.76 3.20
CA THR A 93 11.70 14.62 3.06
C THR A 93 11.71 14.08 1.63
N PHE A 94 10.56 13.99 0.98
CA PHE A 94 10.48 13.53 -0.41
C PHE A 94 11.13 14.49 -1.40
N MET A 95 10.97 15.79 -1.24
CA MET A 95 11.71 16.79 -2.04
C MET A 95 13.22 16.59 -1.93
N ALA A 96 13.74 16.37 -0.71
CA ALA A 96 15.16 16.10 -0.51
C ALA A 96 15.63 14.79 -1.20
N VAL A 97 14.81 13.74 -1.17
CA VAL A 97 15.10 12.48 -1.89
C VAL A 97 15.17 12.71 -3.40
N MET A 98 14.20 13.44 -3.96
CA MET A 98 14.18 13.76 -5.39
C MET A 98 15.43 14.55 -5.82
N ASP A 99 15.83 15.56 -5.03
CA ASP A 99 17.05 16.32 -5.28
C ASP A 99 18.31 15.44 -5.24
N GLU A 100 18.41 14.55 -4.25
CA GLU A 100 19.54 13.62 -4.12
C GLU A 100 19.61 12.63 -5.29
N ARG A 101 18.46 12.09 -5.71
CA ARG A 101 18.37 11.17 -6.85
C ARG A 101 18.73 11.87 -8.16
N GLN A 102 18.24 13.10 -8.38
CA GLN A 102 18.61 13.92 -9.52
C GLN A 102 20.12 14.20 -9.56
N LYS A 103 20.74 14.54 -8.43
CA LYS A 103 22.20 14.74 -8.32
C LYS A 103 23.01 13.47 -8.64
N LYS A 104 22.43 12.30 -8.40
CA LYS A 104 23.00 10.99 -8.79
C LYS A 104 22.73 10.62 -10.26
N GLY A 105 22.05 11.48 -11.01
CA GLY A 105 21.69 11.22 -12.41
C GLY A 105 20.53 10.24 -12.59
N LEU A 106 19.82 9.88 -11.51
CA LEU A 106 18.64 9.03 -11.59
C LEU A 106 17.46 9.86 -12.11
N LYS A 107 16.65 9.24 -12.98
CA LYS A 107 15.42 9.84 -13.53
C LYS A 107 14.23 9.00 -13.11
N ASP A 108 13.43 9.53 -12.21
CA ASP A 108 12.22 8.88 -11.73
C ASP A 108 11.02 9.21 -12.62
N GLU A 109 10.12 8.24 -12.81
CA GLU A 109 8.91 8.44 -13.61
C GLU A 109 7.93 9.39 -12.91
N MET A 110 7.50 10.45 -13.59
CA MET A 110 6.59 11.44 -12.98
C MET A 110 5.23 10.83 -12.62
N GLY A 111 4.70 9.95 -13.48
CA GLY A 111 3.39 9.33 -13.30
C GLY A 111 2.23 10.18 -13.80
N LYS A 112 1.01 9.81 -13.40
CA LYS A 112 -0.22 10.47 -13.85
C LYS A 112 -0.43 11.77 -13.08
N GLU A 113 -0.86 12.80 -13.79
CA GLU A 113 -1.32 14.06 -13.18
C GLU A 113 -2.77 13.96 -12.71
N ALA A 114 -3.15 14.87 -11.81
CA ALA A 114 -4.54 15.02 -11.39
C ALA A 114 -5.44 15.31 -12.59
N SER A 115 -6.61 14.66 -12.64
CA SER A 115 -7.59 14.93 -13.68
C SER A 115 -8.19 16.33 -13.50
N PRO A 116 -8.39 17.09 -14.58
CA PRO A 116 -8.97 18.43 -14.49
C PRO A 116 -10.41 18.35 -13.98
N LEU A 117 -10.78 19.30 -13.11
CA LEU A 117 -12.16 19.47 -12.66
C LEU A 117 -12.86 20.55 -13.50
N PRO A 118 -14.11 20.34 -13.94
CA PRO A 118 -14.88 21.38 -14.62
C PRO A 118 -15.07 22.60 -13.72
N ALA A 119 -14.88 23.81 -14.27
CA ALA A 119 -14.95 25.06 -13.51
C ALA A 119 -16.33 25.30 -12.85
N SER A 120 -17.40 24.81 -13.47
CA SER A 120 -18.78 24.94 -12.98
C SER A 120 -19.23 23.78 -12.08
N MET A 121 -18.33 22.87 -11.71
CA MET A 121 -18.68 21.70 -10.91
C MET A 121 -18.93 22.06 -9.45
N ASN A 122 -20.11 21.67 -8.93
CA ASN A 122 -20.36 21.67 -7.51
C ASN A 122 -19.52 20.56 -6.84
N LYS A 123 -18.50 20.95 -6.07
CA LYS A 123 -17.54 20.03 -5.43
C LYS A 123 -18.20 19.15 -4.37
N ASP A 124 -19.19 19.67 -3.64
CA ASP A 124 -19.88 18.93 -2.58
C ASP A 124 -20.76 17.84 -3.16
N GLU A 125 -21.51 18.17 -4.22
CA GLU A 125 -22.34 17.20 -4.94
C GLU A 125 -21.47 16.13 -5.61
N TYR A 126 -20.37 16.54 -6.26
CA TYR A 126 -19.42 15.59 -6.85
C TYR A 126 -18.81 14.67 -5.79
N GLY A 127 -18.34 15.22 -4.67
CA GLY A 127 -17.79 14.45 -3.56
C GLY A 127 -18.82 13.49 -2.95
N ALA A 128 -20.08 13.92 -2.83
CA ALA A 128 -21.17 13.07 -2.36
C ALA A 128 -21.43 11.89 -3.31
N LYS A 129 -21.43 12.12 -4.63
CA LYS A 129 -21.54 11.05 -5.64
C LYS A 129 -20.38 10.06 -5.57
N VAL A 130 -19.14 10.57 -5.46
CA VAL A 130 -17.95 9.73 -5.33
C VAL A 130 -18.01 8.87 -4.06
N ARG A 131 -18.36 9.45 -2.90
CA ARG A 131 -18.51 8.70 -1.65
C ARG A 131 -19.61 7.64 -1.73
N ALA A 132 -20.76 7.95 -2.34
CA ALA A 132 -21.84 6.98 -2.53
C ALA A 132 -21.37 5.79 -3.38
N LYS A 133 -20.73 6.06 -4.52
CA LYS A 133 -20.18 5.03 -5.41
C LYS A 133 -19.12 4.17 -4.72
N LEU A 134 -18.17 4.78 -4.01
CA LEU A 134 -17.13 4.06 -3.26
C LEU A 134 -17.71 3.20 -2.13
N SER A 135 -18.88 3.59 -1.60
CA SER A 135 -19.62 2.83 -0.59
C SER A 135 -20.56 1.78 -1.20
N GLY A 136 -20.51 1.54 -2.51
CA GLY A 136 -21.36 0.58 -3.22
C GLY A 136 -22.82 1.01 -3.36
N ARG A 137 -23.12 2.31 -3.41
CA ARG A 137 -24.47 2.86 -3.55
C ARG A 137 -24.64 3.58 -4.88
N ASP A 138 -25.77 3.36 -5.54
CA ASP A 138 -26.12 4.03 -6.81
C ASP A 138 -26.67 5.45 -6.61
N VAL A 139 -27.14 5.75 -5.40
CA VAL A 139 -27.73 7.05 -5.05
C VAL A 139 -27.04 7.66 -3.82
N ILE A 140 -27.04 8.99 -3.77
CA ILE A 140 -26.52 9.74 -2.63
C ILE A 140 -27.48 9.52 -1.44
N PRO A 141 -27.01 8.99 -0.30
CA PRO A 141 -27.86 8.83 0.87
C PRO A 141 -28.17 10.19 1.53
N PRO A 142 -29.23 10.27 2.35
CA PRO A 142 -29.48 11.45 3.16
C PRO A 142 -28.28 11.76 4.08
N PRO A 143 -28.03 13.04 4.40
CA PRO A 143 -26.92 13.42 5.27
C PRO A 143 -27.03 12.72 6.63
N SER A 144 -25.91 12.14 7.07
CA SER A 144 -25.79 11.57 8.41
C SER A 144 -25.65 12.64 9.49
N GLY A 145 -25.80 12.25 10.76
CA GLY A 145 -25.72 13.19 11.90
C GLY A 145 -24.45 14.03 11.95
N TYR A 146 -23.28 13.45 11.66
CA TYR A 146 -22.02 14.22 11.68
C TYR A 146 -21.97 15.26 10.55
N GLN A 147 -22.60 15.01 9.40
CA GLN A 147 -22.65 15.96 8.28
C GLN A 147 -23.59 17.12 8.55
N LEU A 148 -24.62 16.91 9.38
CA LEU A 148 -25.52 17.96 9.84
C LEU A 148 -24.90 18.77 10.99
N PHE A 149 -24.03 18.14 11.78
CA PHE A 149 -23.37 18.74 12.94
C PHE A 149 -22.13 19.55 12.55
N ALA A 150 -21.31 19.06 11.61
CA ALA A 150 -20.10 19.74 11.19
C ALA A 150 -20.44 20.95 10.29
N PRO A 151 -19.87 22.13 10.56
CA PRO A 151 -20.08 23.30 9.71
C PRO A 151 -19.49 23.09 8.31
N ILE A 152 -20.11 23.71 7.31
CA ILE A 152 -19.71 23.73 5.90
C ILE A 152 -18.65 24.82 5.69
#